data_AF-A0A1Q4FAY5-F1
#
_entry.id   AF-A0A1Q4FAY5-F1
#
_cell.length_a   1.000
_cell.length_b   1.000
_cell.length_c   1.000
_cell.angle_alpha   90.00
_cell.angle_beta   90.00
_cell.angle_gamma   90.00
#
_symmetry.space_group_name_H-M   'P 1'
#
loop_
_entity.id
_entity.type
_entity.pdbx_description
1 polymer ?
#
loop_
_entity_poly.entity_id
_entity_poly.type
_entity_poly.pdbx_seq_one_letter_code
_entity_poly.pdbx_strand_id
1 'polypeptide(L)'
;MKKTIFFNCFLFLFFLMTLSGCKKVLDYVKVHPNGVADQCRVEQLILLPNDYFGQDTVKFIYDDLGNPTNIIYPRWYGGDVAFRYDKAHRLRSYQRNTNAVGADLWHKYNYVNSTRIIDTIFKNAHGDLTAERPDSYAEIEIRKCELDAYGRIIKVSLADGTVLYTFEYDNRGNRIIPGTGMTSAAYTDKINIHQTNKVWMLIDYNYSVNQLGWEVAKFNKNDLPEIFNDNIAVFDAIYRKCVVVYSCK
;
A
#
# COMPACT_ATOMS: atom_id res chain seq x y z
N MET A 1 -39.95 1.05 -45.87
CA MET A 1 -39.97 1.35 -44.42
C MET A 1 -39.25 0.31 -43.53
N LYS A 2 -38.14 -0.32 -43.97
CA LYS A 2 -37.37 -1.28 -43.13
C LYS A 2 -35.92 -0.84 -42.82
N LYS A 3 -35.46 0.29 -43.37
CA LYS A 3 -34.05 0.76 -43.24
C LYS A 3 -33.80 1.63 -41.99
N THR A 4 -34.83 2.24 -41.41
CA THR A 4 -34.72 3.10 -40.23
C THR A 4 -34.57 2.34 -38.91
N ILE A 5 -34.95 1.06 -38.85
CA ILE A 5 -34.84 0.25 -37.63
C ILE A 5 -33.40 -0.23 -37.41
N PHE A 6 -32.65 -0.50 -38.48
CA PHE A 6 -31.25 -0.96 -38.38
C PHE A 6 -30.27 0.13 -37.88
N PHE A 7 -30.54 1.40 -38.19
CA PHE A 7 -29.66 2.50 -37.79
C PHE A 7 -29.76 2.84 -36.29
N ASN A 8 -30.95 2.68 -35.70
CA ASN A 8 -31.17 2.94 -34.27
C ASN A 8 -30.56 1.88 -33.35
N CYS A 9 -30.49 0.61 -33.78
CA CYS A 9 -29.80 -0.42 -32.99
C CYS A 9 -28.28 -0.20 -32.94
N PHE A 10 -27.68 0.34 -34.01
CA PHE A 10 -26.23 0.57 -34.07
C PHE A 10 -25.79 1.72 -33.16
N LEU A 11 -26.60 2.79 -33.07
CA LEU A 11 -26.38 3.91 -32.14
C LEU A 11 -26.51 3.49 -30.67
N PHE A 12 -27.43 2.59 -30.35
CA PHE A 12 -27.58 2.07 -28.98
C PHE A 12 -26.42 1.16 -28.57
N LEU A 13 -25.89 0.34 -29.49
CA LEU A 13 -24.69 -0.49 -29.24
C LEU A 13 -23.44 0.38 -29.01
N PHE A 14 -23.29 1.47 -29.77
CA PHE A 14 -22.17 2.41 -29.61
C PHE A 14 -22.24 3.16 -28.27
N PHE A 15 -23.44 3.55 -27.83
CA PHE A 15 -23.64 4.20 -26.53
C PHE A 15 -23.34 3.26 -25.35
N LEU A 16 -23.69 1.97 -25.47
CA LEU A 16 -23.35 0.96 -24.46
C LEU A 16 -21.83 0.72 -24.33
N MET A 17 -21.07 0.80 -25.43
CA MET A 17 -19.60 0.73 -25.37
C MET A 17 -18.94 1.98 -24.77
N THR A 18 -19.58 3.15 -24.85
CA THR A 18 -19.07 4.37 -24.19
C THR A 18 -19.31 4.38 -22.68
N LEU A 19 -20.27 3.59 -22.18
CA LEU A 19 -20.56 3.48 -20.74
C LEU A 19 -19.74 2.40 -20.04
N SER A 20 -19.01 1.54 -20.77
CA SER A 20 -18.03 0.60 -20.21
C SER A 20 -16.72 1.24 -19.74
N GLY A 21 -16.62 2.57 -19.73
CA GLY A 21 -15.57 3.32 -19.02
C GLY A 21 -15.67 3.22 -17.48
N CYS A 22 -16.22 2.11 -16.97
CA CYS A 22 -16.14 1.75 -15.57
C CYS A 22 -14.66 1.69 -15.22
N LYS A 23 -14.19 2.72 -14.49
CA LYS A 23 -12.83 2.86 -13.98
C LYS A 23 -12.50 1.66 -13.11
N LYS A 24 -12.12 0.53 -13.72
CA LYS A 24 -11.62 -0.62 -12.98
C LYS A 24 -10.26 -0.18 -12.46
N VAL A 25 -10.25 0.22 -11.19
CA VAL A 25 -9.01 0.46 -10.46
C VAL A 25 -8.26 -0.85 -10.53
N LEU A 26 -7.14 -0.85 -11.25
CA LEU A 26 -6.30 -2.03 -11.43
C LEU A 26 -5.85 -2.47 -10.04
N ASP A 27 -6.31 -3.65 -9.64
CA ASP A 27 -5.84 -4.33 -8.45
C ASP A 27 -4.57 -5.09 -8.87
N TYR A 28 -3.42 -4.42 -8.77
CA TYR A 28 -2.13 -4.93 -9.25
C TYR A 28 -1.86 -6.34 -8.75
N VAL A 29 -2.16 -6.63 -7.47
CA VAL A 29 -1.98 -7.96 -6.89
C VAL A 29 -2.81 -8.99 -7.65
N LYS A 30 -4.09 -8.71 -7.92
CA LYS A 30 -4.99 -9.67 -8.58
C LYS A 30 -4.69 -9.93 -10.05
N VAL A 31 -4.17 -8.94 -10.76
CA VAL A 31 -3.95 -9.05 -12.21
C VAL A 31 -2.51 -9.40 -12.57
N HIS A 32 -1.59 -9.37 -11.60
CA HIS A 32 -0.21 -9.76 -11.85
C HIS A 32 -0.13 -11.30 -11.98
N PRO A 33 0.55 -11.85 -13.01
CA PRO A 33 0.63 -13.30 -13.23
C PRO A 33 1.26 -14.06 -12.05
N ASN A 34 2.03 -13.37 -11.20
CA ASN A 34 2.64 -13.89 -9.98
C ASN A 34 2.01 -13.31 -8.68
N GLY A 35 0.82 -12.71 -8.77
CA GLY A 35 0.11 -12.10 -7.64
C GLY A 35 -0.58 -13.13 -6.75
N VAL A 36 0.21 -13.99 -6.10
CA VAL A 36 -0.27 -15.17 -5.35
C VAL A 36 -0.53 -14.90 -3.87
N ALA A 37 -0.17 -13.72 -3.34
CA ALA A 37 -0.34 -13.42 -1.92
C ALA A 37 -1.78 -13.05 -1.51
N ASP A 38 -2.74 -13.05 -2.43
CA ASP A 38 -4.15 -12.74 -2.17
C ASP A 38 -4.81 -13.65 -1.12
N GLN A 39 -4.18 -14.78 -0.78
CA GLN A 39 -4.67 -15.73 0.23
C GLN A 39 -4.03 -15.58 1.61
N CYS A 40 -2.99 -14.76 1.74
CA CYS A 40 -2.25 -14.58 2.99
C CYS A 40 -2.30 -13.14 3.47
N ARG A 41 -2.42 -12.95 4.79
CA ARG A 41 -2.29 -11.64 5.43
C ARG A 41 -1.35 -11.70 6.62
N VAL A 42 -0.66 -10.59 6.88
CA VAL A 42 0.20 -10.43 8.07
C VAL A 42 -0.70 -10.25 9.28
N GLU A 43 -0.64 -11.15 10.26
CA GLU A 43 -1.39 -11.03 11.51
C GLU A 43 -0.57 -10.29 12.58
N GLN A 44 0.73 -10.60 12.65
CA GLN A 44 1.61 -10.08 13.69
C GLN A 44 3.06 -9.93 13.22
N LEU A 45 3.76 -8.99 13.84
CA LEU A 45 5.22 -8.95 13.87
C LEU A 45 5.66 -9.18 15.32
N ILE A 46 6.33 -10.30 15.56
CA ILE A 46 6.97 -10.59 16.84
C ILE A 46 8.36 -9.97 16.79
N LEU A 47 8.54 -8.88 17.54
CA LEU A 47 9.77 -8.13 17.58
C LEU A 47 10.76 -8.83 18.52
N LEU A 48 11.91 -9.25 17.99
CA LEU A 48 12.89 -10.03 18.75
C LEU A 48 13.62 -9.16 19.78
N PRO A 49 13.89 -9.68 20.99
CA PRO A 49 14.53 -8.92 22.07
C PRO A 49 15.89 -8.34 21.64
N ASN A 50 16.24 -7.19 22.20
CA ASN A 50 17.57 -6.58 22.08
C ASN A 50 18.02 -6.03 23.45
N ASP A 51 19.14 -5.33 23.49
CA ASP A 51 19.74 -4.82 24.73
C ASP A 51 18.84 -3.87 25.54
N TYR A 52 17.81 -3.29 24.92
CA TYR A 52 16.96 -2.25 25.51
C TYR A 52 15.52 -2.71 25.73
N PHE A 53 15.01 -3.63 24.92
CA PHE A 53 13.61 -4.03 24.91
C PHE A 53 13.47 -5.55 24.90
N GLY A 54 12.55 -6.05 25.73
CA GLY A 54 12.12 -7.45 25.69
C GLY A 54 11.44 -7.82 24.38
N GLN A 55 10.88 -9.03 24.28
CA GLN A 55 10.07 -9.40 23.13
C GLN A 55 8.74 -8.66 23.16
N ASP A 56 8.32 -8.12 22.02
CA ASP A 56 7.01 -7.46 21.87
C ASP A 56 6.28 -7.94 20.62
N THR A 57 5.01 -7.55 20.47
CA THR A 57 4.19 -7.93 19.32
C THR A 57 3.42 -6.74 18.77
N VAL A 58 3.59 -6.49 17.49
CA VAL A 58 2.75 -5.58 16.70
C VAL A 58 1.63 -6.40 16.09
N LYS A 59 0.38 -5.95 16.21
CA LYS A 59 -0.80 -6.68 15.72
C LYS A 59 -1.47 -5.94 14.57
N PHE A 60 -1.89 -6.69 13.57
CA PHE A 60 -2.58 -6.18 12.40
C PHE A 60 -4.03 -6.63 12.46
N ILE A 61 -4.97 -5.69 12.34
CA ILE A 61 -6.41 -5.95 12.38
C ILE A 61 -6.99 -5.67 11.00
N TYR A 62 -7.92 -6.50 10.54
CA TYR A 62 -8.52 -6.42 9.22
C TYR A 62 -10.04 -6.43 9.29
N ASP A 63 -10.68 -5.82 8.29
CA ASP A 63 -12.11 -5.99 8.04
C ASP A 63 -12.42 -7.36 7.38
N ASP A 64 -13.70 -7.66 7.20
CA ASP A 64 -14.17 -8.91 6.57
C ASP A 64 -13.76 -9.07 5.11
N LEU A 65 -13.35 -7.97 4.46
CA LEU A 65 -12.86 -7.94 3.08
C LEU A 65 -11.34 -8.10 3.00
N GLY A 66 -10.67 -8.23 4.15
CA GLY A 66 -9.22 -8.38 4.24
C GLY A 66 -8.44 -7.07 4.09
N ASN A 67 -9.08 -5.90 4.22
CA ASN A 67 -8.35 -4.63 4.27
C ASN A 67 -7.92 -4.33 5.70
N PRO A 68 -6.67 -3.87 5.94
CA PRO A 68 -6.21 -3.54 7.29
C PRO A 68 -7.02 -2.38 7.86
N THR A 69 -7.54 -2.48 9.07
CA THR A 69 -8.24 -1.38 9.76
C THR A 69 -7.35 -0.71 10.79
N ASN A 70 -6.44 -1.47 11.40
CA ASN A 70 -5.54 -0.97 12.43
C ASN A 70 -4.20 -1.71 12.46
N ILE A 71 -3.16 -1.01 12.91
CA ILE A 71 -1.93 -1.60 13.43
C ILE A 71 -1.82 -1.18 14.89
N ILE A 72 -1.77 -2.15 15.79
CA ILE A 72 -1.66 -1.93 17.23
C ILE A 72 -0.22 -2.17 17.65
N TYR A 73 0.42 -1.13 18.17
CA TYR A 73 1.80 -1.19 18.63
C TYR A 73 1.87 -1.52 20.13
N PRO A 74 2.97 -2.14 20.58
CA PRO A 74 3.28 -2.18 22.00
C PRO A 74 3.54 -0.75 22.49
N ARG A 75 3.18 -0.47 23.75
CA ARG A 75 3.13 0.88 24.35
C ARG A 75 4.35 1.78 24.09
N TRP A 76 5.52 1.19 23.91
CA TRP A 76 6.80 1.90 23.80
C TRP A 76 7.25 2.17 22.35
N TYR A 77 6.53 1.65 21.34
CA TYR A 77 6.96 1.68 19.93
C TYR A 77 6.37 2.83 19.10
N GLY A 78 5.50 3.64 19.71
CA GLY A 78 4.77 4.72 19.04
C GLY A 78 3.28 4.67 19.36
N GLY A 79 2.48 5.39 18.58
CA GLY A 79 1.02 5.28 18.62
C GLY A 79 0.51 4.31 17.55
N ASP A 80 -0.76 3.93 17.66
CA ASP A 80 -1.38 3.00 16.73
C ASP A 80 -1.54 3.61 15.32
N VAL A 81 -1.88 2.77 14.35
CA VAL A 81 -2.27 3.20 13.00
C VAL A 81 -3.72 2.85 12.79
N ALA A 82 -4.47 3.72 12.12
CA ALA A 82 -5.86 3.49 11.78
C ALA A 82 -6.12 3.82 10.31
N PHE A 83 -6.84 2.93 9.62
CA PHE A 83 -7.11 3.01 8.19
C PHE A 83 -8.61 3.14 7.92
N ARG A 84 -8.97 3.83 6.84
CA ARG A 84 -10.34 3.95 6.34
C ARG A 84 -10.41 3.80 4.83
N TYR A 85 -11.55 3.31 4.39
CA TYR A 85 -11.80 2.97 3.00
C TYR A 85 -12.97 3.76 2.45
N ASP A 86 -12.95 4.00 1.14
CA ASP A 86 -14.14 4.46 0.44
C ASP A 86 -15.11 3.30 0.14
N LYS A 87 -16.25 3.61 -0.45
CA LYS A 87 -17.28 2.62 -0.83
C LYS A 87 -16.79 1.61 -1.89
N ALA A 88 -15.67 1.87 -2.55
CA ALA A 88 -15.03 0.97 -3.51
C ALA A 88 -13.88 0.16 -2.87
N HIS A 89 -13.76 0.19 -1.54
CA HIS A 89 -12.73 -0.51 -0.78
C HIS A 89 -11.31 -0.12 -1.19
N ARG A 90 -11.11 1.17 -1.48
CA ARG A 90 -9.80 1.79 -1.69
C ARG A 90 -9.41 2.59 -0.47
N LEU A 91 -8.13 2.60 -0.13
CA LEU A 91 -7.63 3.34 1.02
C LEU A 91 -7.91 4.82 0.83
N ARG A 92 -8.77 5.37 1.67
CA ARG A 92 -9.21 6.77 1.60
C ARG A 92 -8.38 7.64 2.52
N SER A 93 -8.07 7.13 3.70
CA SER A 93 -7.20 7.81 4.67
C SER A 93 -6.55 6.80 5.59
N TYR A 94 -5.40 7.17 6.14
CA TYR A 94 -4.88 6.54 7.33
C TYR A 94 -4.16 7.55 8.21
N GLN A 95 -4.13 7.26 9.50
CA GLN A 95 -3.46 8.06 10.52
C GLN A 95 -2.35 7.23 11.18
N ARG A 96 -1.19 7.84 11.38
CA ARG A 96 -0.05 7.24 12.08
C ARG A 96 0.11 7.88 13.46
N ASN A 97 0.53 7.06 14.42
CA ASN A 97 0.70 7.45 15.82
C ASN A 97 -0.58 8.00 16.45
N THR A 98 -1.71 7.36 16.16
CA THR A 98 -3.01 7.73 16.75
C THR A 98 -2.96 7.55 18.26
N ASN A 99 -3.22 8.62 18.99
CA ASN A 99 -3.40 8.61 20.44
C ASN A 99 -4.61 9.50 20.82
N ALA A 100 -4.88 9.65 22.12
CA ALA A 100 -6.00 10.46 22.60
C ALA A 100 -5.90 11.94 22.19
N VAL A 101 -4.71 12.41 21.83
CA VAL A 101 -4.45 13.80 21.48
C VAL A 101 -4.58 13.99 19.98
N GLY A 102 -4.06 13.11 19.12
CA GLY A 102 -4.16 13.24 17.66
C GLY A 102 -3.35 12.19 16.90
N ALA A 103 -2.93 12.53 15.68
CA ALA A 103 -2.05 11.74 14.83
C ALA A 103 -0.86 12.58 14.33
N ASP A 104 0.33 11.98 14.28
CA ASP A 104 1.52 12.67 13.78
C ASP A 104 1.39 12.94 12.28
N LEU A 105 0.84 11.96 11.55
CA LEU A 105 0.54 12.06 10.13
C LEU A 105 -0.89 11.58 9.90
N TRP A 106 -1.63 12.35 9.11
CA TRP A 106 -2.91 11.94 8.55
C TRP A 106 -2.84 12.08 7.03
N HIS A 107 -2.83 10.94 6.34
CA HIS A 107 -2.90 10.86 4.90
C HIS A 107 -4.35 10.82 4.42
N LYS A 108 -4.67 11.59 3.39
CA LYS A 108 -5.93 11.54 2.65
C LYS A 108 -5.67 11.33 1.18
N TYR A 109 -6.13 10.21 0.67
CA TYR A 109 -5.99 9.84 -0.74
C TYR A 109 -7.21 10.24 -1.55
N ASN A 110 -6.95 10.93 -2.67
CA ASN A 110 -7.93 11.23 -3.69
C ASN A 110 -7.52 10.57 -5.02
N TYR A 111 -8.32 9.61 -5.47
CA TYR A 111 -8.08 8.87 -6.72
C TYR A 111 -8.67 9.64 -7.91
N VAL A 112 -7.86 10.49 -8.53
CA VAL A 112 -8.28 11.36 -9.65
C VAL A 112 -8.70 10.52 -10.86
N ASN A 113 -7.85 9.58 -11.26
CA ASN A 113 -8.08 8.63 -12.36
C ASN A 113 -7.19 7.39 -12.18
N SER A 114 -7.11 6.51 -13.18
CA SER A 114 -6.33 5.28 -13.12
C SER A 114 -4.81 5.49 -13.10
N THR A 115 -4.32 6.68 -13.46
CA THR A 115 -2.89 6.98 -13.55
C THR A 115 -2.44 8.03 -12.53
N ARG A 116 -3.34 8.51 -11.65
CA ARG A 116 -3.05 9.59 -10.72
C ARG A 116 -3.79 9.49 -9.40
N ILE A 117 -3.03 9.57 -8.32
CA ILE A 117 -3.51 9.72 -6.94
C ILE A 117 -2.97 11.05 -6.39
N ILE A 118 -3.77 11.76 -5.61
CA ILE A 118 -3.31 12.88 -4.78
C ILE A 118 -3.31 12.40 -3.34
N ASP A 119 -2.16 12.46 -2.67
CA ASP A 119 -2.01 12.21 -1.24
C ASP A 119 -1.84 13.55 -0.52
N THR A 120 -2.81 13.90 0.32
CA THR A 120 -2.76 15.09 1.16
C THR A 120 -2.39 14.65 2.58
N ILE A 121 -1.27 15.15 3.08
CA ILE A 121 -0.71 14.78 4.37
C ILE A 121 -0.87 15.96 5.31
N PHE A 122 -1.60 15.76 6.40
CA PHE A 122 -1.69 16.70 7.50
C PHE A 122 -0.73 16.24 8.62
N LYS A 123 0.16 17.13 9.06
CA LYS A 123 1.13 16.84 10.14
C LYS A 123 0.64 17.40 11.46
N ASN A 124 0.82 16.65 12.55
CA ASN A 124 0.28 16.94 13.88
C ASN A 124 -1.22 17.25 13.82
N ALA A 125 -1.97 16.30 13.27
CA ALA A 125 -3.37 16.44 12.92
C ALA A 125 -4.28 15.96 14.06
N HIS A 126 -5.34 16.70 14.34
CA HIS A 126 -6.33 16.38 15.37
C HIS A 126 -7.72 16.28 14.73
N GLY A 127 -8.50 15.26 15.09
CA GLY A 127 -9.89 15.12 14.66
C GLY A 127 -10.33 13.67 14.50
N ASP A 128 -11.63 13.50 14.24
CA ASP A 128 -12.22 12.19 13.99
C ASP A 128 -11.82 11.66 12.61
N LEU A 129 -11.23 10.46 12.57
CA LEU A 129 -10.85 9.77 11.34
C LEU A 129 -12.02 9.53 10.36
N THR A 130 -13.28 9.60 10.81
CA THR A 130 -14.45 9.56 9.91
C THR A 130 -14.65 10.85 9.11
N ALA A 131 -14.05 11.96 9.55
CA ALA A 131 -14.16 13.26 8.89
C ALA A 131 -13.39 13.32 7.58
N GLU A 132 -13.80 14.26 6.71
CA GLU A 132 -13.11 14.51 5.44
C GLU A 132 -11.69 15.06 5.62
N ARG A 133 -11.40 15.68 6.75
CA ARG A 133 -10.12 16.29 7.09
C ARG A 133 -10.03 16.45 8.61
N PRO A 134 -8.82 16.60 9.18
CA PRO A 134 -8.70 16.98 10.58
C PRO A 134 -9.36 18.33 10.89
N ASP A 135 -9.74 18.48 12.16
CA ASP A 135 -10.24 19.74 12.72
C ASP A 135 -9.12 20.78 12.84
N SER A 136 -7.90 20.33 13.16
CA SER A 136 -6.69 21.16 13.20
C SER A 136 -5.44 20.38 12.78
N TYR A 137 -4.44 21.10 12.27
CA TYR A 137 -3.15 20.54 11.86
C TYR A 137 -2.08 21.63 11.86
N ALA A 138 -0.81 21.25 12.04
CA ALA A 138 0.32 22.17 12.04
C ALA A 138 0.82 22.48 10.62
N GLU A 139 0.84 21.48 9.74
CA GLU A 139 1.36 21.61 8.37
C GLU A 139 0.52 20.75 7.42
N ILE A 140 0.47 21.16 6.15
CA ILE A 140 -0.12 20.39 5.07
C ILE A 140 0.90 20.21 3.93
N GLU A 141 1.03 18.98 3.45
CA GLU A 141 1.83 18.63 2.29
C GLU A 141 0.95 17.91 1.27
N ILE A 142 1.02 18.33 0.01
CA ILE A 142 0.23 17.71 -1.06
C ILE A 142 1.20 17.04 -2.02
N ARG A 143 1.08 15.72 -2.12
CA ARG A 143 1.83 14.87 -3.04
C ARG A 143 0.95 14.43 -4.20
N LYS A 144 1.52 14.44 -5.40
CA LYS A 144 0.94 13.90 -6.63
C LYS A 144 1.69 12.61 -6.95
N CYS A 145 0.98 11.48 -6.94
CA CYS A 145 1.50 10.18 -7.32
C CYS A 145 1.06 9.88 -8.76
N GLU A 146 2.03 9.65 -9.65
CA GLU A 146 1.79 9.17 -11.01
C GLU A 146 2.00 7.65 -11.07
N LEU A 147 1.07 6.97 -11.72
CA LEU A 147 1.02 5.52 -11.80
C LEU A 147 1.25 5.05 -13.24
N ASP A 148 1.90 3.90 -13.39
CA ASP A 148 2.02 3.23 -14.68
C ASP A 148 0.77 2.46 -15.09
N ALA A 149 0.83 1.78 -16.23
CA ALA A 149 -0.28 0.98 -16.77
C ALA A 149 -0.68 -0.22 -15.89
N TYR A 150 0.16 -0.61 -14.93
CA TYR A 150 -0.12 -1.66 -13.96
C TYR A 150 -0.67 -1.11 -12.62
N GLY A 151 -0.75 0.21 -12.48
CA GLY A 151 -1.20 0.86 -11.24
C GLY A 151 -0.09 1.01 -10.19
N ARG A 152 1.18 0.84 -10.57
CA ARG A 152 2.32 1.03 -9.66
C ARG A 152 2.73 2.50 -9.66
N ILE A 153 3.06 3.05 -8.49
CA ILE A 153 3.57 4.41 -8.41
C ILE A 153 4.98 4.44 -9.01
N ILE A 154 5.18 5.32 -10.00
CA ILE A 154 6.45 5.55 -10.70
C ILE A 154 7.05 6.92 -10.40
N LYS A 155 6.24 7.85 -9.88
CA LYS A 155 6.69 9.19 -9.54
C LYS A 155 5.85 9.80 -8.43
N VAL A 156 6.50 10.51 -7.53
CA VAL A 156 5.86 11.31 -6.48
C VAL A 156 6.45 12.71 -6.55
N SER A 157 5.59 13.72 -6.67
CA SER A 157 5.99 15.13 -6.67
C SER A 157 5.16 15.95 -5.69
N LEU A 158 5.70 17.07 -5.21
CA LEU A 158 4.93 18.07 -4.46
C LEU A 158 3.92 18.79 -5.38
N ALA A 159 3.04 19.58 -4.77
CA ALA A 159 2.04 20.36 -5.50
C ALA A 159 2.65 21.34 -6.50
N ASP A 160 3.79 21.94 -6.19
CA ASP A 160 4.56 22.85 -7.03
C ASP A 160 5.29 22.16 -8.21
N GLY A 161 5.29 20.83 -8.24
CA GLY A 161 5.94 20.02 -9.27
C GLY A 161 7.33 19.50 -8.90
N THR A 162 7.87 19.86 -7.73
CA THR A 162 9.15 19.32 -7.23
C THR A 162 9.07 17.81 -7.10
N VAL A 163 9.95 17.09 -7.80
CA VAL A 163 9.98 15.62 -7.78
C VAL A 163 10.67 15.14 -6.50
N LEU A 164 9.95 14.39 -5.68
CA LEU A 164 10.48 13.78 -4.45
C LEU A 164 11.11 12.42 -4.75
N TYR A 165 10.39 11.59 -5.52
CA TYR A 165 10.78 10.23 -5.81
C TYR A 165 10.43 9.85 -7.25
N THR A 166 11.30 9.07 -7.85
CA THR A 166 11.06 8.34 -9.11
C THR A 166 11.35 6.87 -8.86
N PHE A 167 10.48 6.00 -9.35
CA PHE A 167 10.61 4.55 -9.21
C PHE A 167 10.58 3.91 -10.59
N GLU A 168 11.49 2.96 -10.78
CA GLU A 168 11.55 2.11 -11.95
C GLU A 168 11.36 0.66 -11.53
N TYR A 169 10.86 -0.16 -12.44
CA TYR A 169 10.63 -1.58 -12.19
C TYR A 169 11.23 -2.40 -13.31
N ASP A 170 11.89 -3.51 -12.96
CA ASP A 170 12.43 -4.45 -13.93
C ASP A 170 11.31 -5.29 -14.58
N ASN A 171 11.70 -6.12 -15.55
CA ASN A 171 10.77 -7.01 -16.25
C ASN A 171 10.20 -8.14 -15.37
N ARG A 172 10.75 -8.37 -14.17
CA ARG A 172 10.22 -9.29 -13.15
C ARG A 172 9.23 -8.59 -12.22
N GLY A 173 9.01 -7.28 -12.40
CA GLY A 173 8.12 -6.47 -11.58
C GLY A 173 8.75 -6.02 -10.25
N ASN A 174 10.06 -6.10 -10.09
CA ASN A 174 10.77 -5.63 -8.89
C ASN A 174 11.24 -4.19 -9.04
N ARG A 175 11.20 -3.42 -7.96
CA ARG A 175 11.69 -2.05 -7.96
C ARG A 175 13.21 -2.04 -8.17
N ILE A 176 13.68 -1.24 -9.13
CA ILE A 176 15.10 -0.92 -9.31
C ILE A 176 15.47 0.09 -8.23
N ILE A 177 16.52 -0.19 -7.46
CA ILE A 177 16.95 0.67 -6.34
C ILE A 177 18.16 1.51 -6.80
N PRO A 178 17.98 2.81 -7.14
CA PRO A 178 19.06 3.62 -7.70
C PRO A 178 20.22 3.78 -6.72
N GLY A 179 21.45 3.88 -7.24
CA GLY A 179 22.65 4.19 -6.45
C GLY A 179 23.18 3.05 -5.56
N THR A 180 22.46 1.93 -5.46
CA THR A 180 22.91 0.76 -4.68
C THR A 180 23.72 -0.24 -5.51
N GLY A 181 23.71 -0.10 -6.85
CA GLY A 181 24.23 -1.12 -7.76
C GLY A 181 23.42 -2.44 -7.72
N MET A 182 22.32 -2.48 -6.96
CA MET A 182 21.49 -3.67 -6.85
C MET A 182 20.71 -3.87 -8.14
N THR A 183 21.07 -4.93 -8.84
CA THR A 183 20.35 -5.40 -10.02
C THR A 183 19.17 -6.27 -9.59
N SER A 184 18.38 -6.70 -10.58
CA SER A 184 17.34 -7.72 -10.42
C SER A 184 17.83 -9.01 -9.72
N ALA A 185 19.15 -9.25 -9.64
CA ALA A 185 19.76 -10.39 -8.96
C ALA A 185 19.70 -10.30 -7.42
N ALA A 186 19.49 -9.12 -6.84
CA ALA A 186 19.36 -8.96 -5.39
C ALA A 186 18.00 -9.46 -4.86
N TYR A 187 17.02 -9.60 -5.75
CA TYR A 187 15.71 -10.13 -5.44
C TYR A 187 15.70 -11.65 -5.54
N THR A 188 15.07 -12.28 -4.55
CA THR A 188 14.74 -13.71 -4.56
C THR A 188 13.71 -14.03 -5.66
N ASP A 189 13.29 -15.29 -5.72
CA ASP A 189 12.09 -15.75 -6.44
C ASP A 189 10.87 -15.90 -5.50
N LYS A 190 10.98 -15.39 -4.28
CA LYS A 190 9.98 -15.51 -3.21
C LYS A 190 9.16 -14.25 -3.08
N ILE A 191 7.92 -14.39 -2.60
CA ILE A 191 6.93 -13.32 -2.61
C ILE A 191 7.36 -12.19 -1.68
N ASN A 192 7.25 -10.94 -2.15
CA ASN A 192 7.47 -9.77 -1.31
C ASN A 192 6.35 -9.61 -0.26
N ILE A 193 6.69 -9.26 0.98
CA ILE A 193 5.69 -9.04 2.05
C ILE A 193 4.62 -8.00 1.67
N HIS A 194 4.97 -6.97 0.88
CA HIS A 194 4.01 -5.95 0.43
C HIS A 194 2.93 -6.52 -0.49
N GLN A 195 3.16 -7.66 -1.14
CA GLN A 195 2.15 -8.32 -1.99
C GLN A 195 0.98 -8.89 -1.17
N THR A 196 1.09 -8.99 0.17
CA THR A 196 -0.01 -9.46 1.02
C THR A 196 -1.19 -8.49 1.13
N ASN A 197 -0.99 -7.21 0.75
CA ASN A 197 -2.10 -6.27 0.64
C ASN A 197 -1.74 -5.05 -0.22
N LYS A 198 -2.67 -4.61 -1.08
CA LYS A 198 -2.50 -3.38 -1.86
C LYS A 198 -2.27 -2.11 -1.04
N VAL A 199 -2.75 -2.10 0.21
CA VAL A 199 -2.52 -0.98 1.14
C VAL A 199 -1.03 -0.86 1.48
N TRP A 200 -0.35 -1.98 1.71
CA TRP A 200 1.08 -2.00 2.00
C TRP A 200 1.91 -1.45 0.84
N MET A 201 1.60 -1.88 -0.38
CA MET A 201 2.26 -1.33 -1.57
C MET A 201 2.05 0.18 -1.73
N LEU A 202 0.84 0.68 -1.40
CA LEU A 202 0.51 2.09 -1.53
C LEU A 202 1.24 2.96 -0.51
N ILE A 203 1.27 2.58 0.76
CA ILE A 203 1.86 3.42 1.81
C ILE A 203 3.40 3.40 1.79
N ASP A 204 4.01 2.29 1.37
CA ASP A 204 5.48 2.17 1.27
C ASP A 204 6.05 2.51 -0.11
N TYR A 205 5.18 2.77 -1.09
CA TYR A 205 5.55 2.92 -2.51
C TYR A 205 6.40 1.74 -3.03
N ASN A 206 6.12 0.53 -2.56
CA ASN A 206 6.86 -0.67 -2.94
C ASN A 206 5.95 -1.71 -3.55
N TYR A 207 6.01 -1.82 -4.88
CA TYR A 207 5.21 -2.75 -5.68
C TYR A 207 6.04 -3.96 -6.16
N SER A 208 7.21 -4.20 -5.56
CA SER A 208 8.09 -5.30 -5.96
C SER A 208 7.38 -6.65 -5.77
N VAL A 209 7.44 -7.49 -6.80
CA VAL A 209 6.83 -8.83 -6.78
C VAL A 209 7.60 -9.75 -5.84
N ASN A 210 8.93 -9.66 -5.87
CA ASN A 210 9.80 -10.54 -5.13
C ASN A 210 10.43 -9.83 -3.92
N GLN A 211 10.80 -10.60 -2.90
CA GLN A 211 11.50 -10.09 -1.72
C GLN A 211 13.00 -9.90 -1.98
N LEU A 212 13.61 -8.87 -1.39
CA LEU A 212 15.06 -8.72 -1.36
C LEU A 212 15.71 -9.82 -0.51
N GLY A 213 16.70 -10.51 -1.07
CA GLY A 213 17.28 -11.71 -0.45
C GLY A 213 18.05 -11.44 0.84
N TRP A 214 18.71 -10.28 0.95
CA TRP A 214 19.50 -9.93 2.12
C TRP A 214 18.65 -9.46 3.31
N GLU A 215 17.39 -9.10 3.10
CA GLU A 215 16.49 -8.68 4.18
C GLU A 215 15.96 -9.87 4.98
N VAL A 216 15.86 -11.05 4.36
CA VAL A 216 15.14 -12.21 4.92
C VAL A 216 16.08 -13.34 5.27
N ALA A 217 16.00 -13.80 6.51
CA ALA A 217 16.72 -14.96 7.02
C ALA A 217 16.01 -16.27 6.63
N LYS A 218 14.68 -16.26 6.59
CA LYS A 218 13.85 -17.45 6.38
C LYS A 218 12.51 -17.10 5.74
N PHE A 219 12.08 -17.95 4.80
CA PHE A 219 10.74 -17.94 4.23
C PHE A 219 9.90 -19.08 4.81
N ASN A 220 8.58 -18.88 4.92
CA ASN A 220 7.65 -19.92 5.35
C ASN A 220 7.27 -20.86 4.19
N LYS A 221 6.40 -21.84 4.46
CA LYS A 221 5.91 -22.81 3.46
C LYS A 221 5.12 -22.21 2.28
N ASN A 222 4.69 -20.96 2.39
CA ASN A 222 3.96 -20.22 1.37
C ASN A 222 4.86 -19.21 0.65
N ASP A 223 6.18 -19.37 0.73
CA ASP A 223 7.18 -18.49 0.11
C ASP A 223 7.09 -17.02 0.56
N LEU A 224 6.54 -16.76 1.75
CA LEU A 224 6.48 -15.43 2.37
C LEU A 224 7.59 -15.24 3.42
N PRO A 225 8.12 -14.01 3.62
CA PRO A 225 9.15 -13.71 4.61
C PRO A 225 8.72 -14.05 6.03
N GLU A 226 9.34 -15.04 6.67
CA GLU A 226 9.02 -15.47 8.03
C GLU A 226 9.91 -14.78 9.06
N ILE A 227 11.21 -14.63 8.78
CA ILE A 227 12.18 -14.05 9.70
C ILE A 227 13.05 -13.07 8.92
N PHE A 228 13.17 -11.83 9.40
CA PHE A 228 14.07 -10.83 8.83
C PHE A 228 15.45 -10.85 9.48
N ASN A 229 16.48 -10.48 8.72
CA ASN A 229 17.88 -10.47 9.17
C ASN A 229 18.19 -9.30 10.12
N ASP A 230 17.60 -8.14 9.85
CA ASP A 230 17.85 -6.88 10.54
C ASP A 230 16.54 -6.06 10.65
N ASN A 231 16.66 -4.78 11.01
CA ASN A 231 15.59 -3.81 10.97
C ASN A 231 15.03 -3.69 9.54
N ILE A 232 13.71 -3.56 9.44
CA ILE A 232 12.99 -3.50 8.16
C ILE A 232 12.11 -2.27 8.11
N ALA A 233 12.10 -1.59 6.97
CA ALA A 233 11.19 -0.49 6.70
C ALA A 233 10.00 -1.02 5.88
N VAL A 234 8.89 -1.28 6.56
CA VAL A 234 7.63 -1.75 5.95
C VAL A 234 6.46 -1.11 6.67
N PHE A 235 5.29 -1.06 6.03
CA PHE A 235 4.04 -0.55 6.57
C PHE A 235 4.15 0.87 7.18
N ASP A 236 4.89 1.76 6.51
CA ASP A 236 5.23 3.13 6.93
C ASP A 236 5.90 3.21 8.32
N ALA A 237 6.67 2.19 8.69
CA ALA A 237 7.41 2.12 9.94
C ALA A 237 8.74 1.36 9.80
N ILE A 238 9.65 1.56 10.76
CA ILE A 238 10.86 0.76 10.89
C ILE A 238 10.65 -0.21 12.05
N TYR A 239 10.64 -1.51 11.74
CA TYR A 239 10.60 -2.57 12.74
C TYR A 239 12.00 -3.06 13.01
N ARG A 240 12.31 -3.34 14.28
CA ARG A 240 13.49 -4.15 14.59
C ARG A 240 13.36 -5.56 14.01
N LYS A 241 14.46 -6.30 14.02
CA LYS A 241 14.48 -7.72 13.65
C LYS A 241 13.25 -8.45 14.21
N CYS A 242 12.48 -9.08 13.33
CA CYS A 242 11.19 -9.64 13.70
C CYS A 242 10.89 -10.97 13.00
N VAL A 243 9.93 -11.69 13.59
CA VAL A 243 9.28 -12.85 12.99
C VAL A 243 7.88 -12.42 12.55
N VAL A 244 7.51 -12.74 11.31
CA VAL A 244 6.19 -12.45 10.78
C VAL A 244 5.29 -13.67 10.91
N VAL A 245 4.13 -13.43 11.50
CA VAL A 245 3.06 -14.43 11.59
C VAL A 245 2.01 -14.11 10.55
N TYR A 246 1.71 -15.07 9.69
CA TYR A 246 0.69 -14.95 8.65
C TYR A 246 -0.52 -15.83 8.95
N SER A 247 -1.68 -15.42 8.45
CA SER A 247 -2.84 -16.29 8.25
C SER A 247 -3.06 -16.45 6.76
N CYS A 248 -3.11 -17.71 6.29
CA CYS A 248 -3.28 -18.05 4.89
C CYS A 248 -4.46 -19.01 4.73
N LYS A 249 -5.29 -18.80 3.70
CA LYS A 249 -6.46 -19.63 3.37
C LYS A 249 -6.14 -20.70 2.35
#